data_AF-A0A7S0LI92-F1
#
_entry.id   AF-A0A7S0LI92-F1
#
_cell.length_a   1.000
_cell.length_b   1.000
_cell.length_c   1.000
_cell.angle_alpha   90.00
_cell.angle_beta   90.00
_cell.angle_gamma   90.00
#
_symmetry.space_group_name_H-M   'P 1'
#
loop_
_entity.id
_entity.type
_entity.pdbx_description
1 polymer ?
#
loop_
_entity_poly.entity_id
_entity_poly.type
_entity_poly.pdbx_seq_one_letter_code
_entity_poly.pdbx_strand_id
1 'polypeptide(L)'
;AQMQVAHLVGDGRLNYPPDSTHALMEIGCSDTGTMDLQDLAKEENRSAFLISFEPLLDKYAVLMARGTKAFHGDTKDRSVPLAHHNQRGMVIPFAVTPTG
;
A
#
# COMPACT_ATOMS: atom_id res chain seq x y z
N ALA A 1 14.36 17.71 -5.83
CA ALA A 1 13.52 16.52 -5.57
C ALA A 1 12.66 16.82 -4.35
N GLN A 2 11.33 16.73 -4.47
CA GLN A 2 10.43 16.89 -3.33
C GLN A 2 10.31 15.53 -2.66
N MET A 3 10.73 15.44 -1.40
CA MET A 3 10.57 14.22 -0.60
C MET A 3 9.08 14.02 -0.34
N GLN A 4 8.52 12.92 -0.84
CA GLN A 4 7.17 12.51 -0.48
C GLN A 4 7.28 11.67 0.79
N VAL A 5 6.37 11.87 1.75
CA VAL A 5 6.37 11.17 3.04
C VAL A 5 4.97 10.61 3.26
N ALA A 6 4.86 9.42 3.88
CA ALA A 6 3.56 8.91 4.32
C ALA A 6 3.05 9.81 5.46
N HIS A 7 1.87 10.40 5.29
CA HIS A 7 1.28 11.30 6.27
C HIS A 7 0.37 10.53 7.23
N LEU A 8 0.63 10.68 8.53
CA LEU A 8 -0.30 10.30 9.58
C LEU A 8 -1.30 11.44 9.80
N VAL A 9 -2.53 11.12 10.18
CA VAL A 9 -3.45 12.11 10.75
C VAL A 9 -2.92 12.59 12.11
N GLY A 10 -3.43 13.73 12.60
CA GLY A 10 -2.91 14.38 13.81
C GLY A 10 -2.94 13.53 15.09
N ASP A 11 -3.68 12.41 15.09
CA ASP A 11 -3.76 11.43 16.17
C ASP A 11 -2.89 10.17 15.94
N GLY A 12 -2.02 10.17 14.93
CA GLY A 12 -1.08 9.10 14.65
C GLY A 12 -1.64 7.93 13.85
N ARG A 13 -2.91 7.97 13.41
CA ARG A 13 -3.47 6.94 12.53
C ARG A 13 -3.00 7.11 11.08
N LEU A 14 -3.05 6.01 10.33
CA LEU A 14 -2.90 6.03 8.88
C LEU A 14 -4.11 6.71 8.23
N ASN A 15 -3.89 7.38 7.10
CA ASN A 15 -4.99 7.90 6.29
C ASN A 15 -5.55 6.74 5.43
N TYR A 16 -6.73 6.23 5.79
CA TYR A 16 -7.42 5.15 5.07
C TYR A 16 -8.84 5.59 4.67
N PRO A 17 -9.45 4.96 3.65
CA PRO A 17 -10.80 5.32 3.19
C PRO A 17 -11.84 5.23 4.31
N PRO A 18 -12.77 6.21 4.43
CA PRO A 18 -13.74 6.25 5.53
C PRO A 18 -14.68 5.05 5.56
N ASP A 19 -14.93 4.42 4.41
CA ASP A 19 -15.80 3.25 4.25
C ASP A 19 -15.09 1.92 4.53
N SER A 20 -13.83 1.95 4.96
CA SER A 20 -13.09 0.73 5.27
C SER A 20 -13.62 0.08 6.56
N THR A 21 -13.96 -1.21 6.48
CA THR A 21 -14.51 -1.99 7.60
C THR A 21 -13.48 -2.85 8.31
N HIS A 22 -12.39 -3.19 7.62
CA HIS A 22 -11.31 -4.01 8.14
C HIS A 22 -10.01 -3.74 7.38
N ALA A 23 -8.90 -4.18 7.98
CA ALA A 23 -7.59 -4.15 7.34
C ALA A 23 -7.18 -5.55 6.86
N LEU A 24 -6.65 -5.63 5.65
CA LEU A 24 -5.84 -6.76 5.21
C LEU A 24 -4.39 -6.43 5.50
N MET A 25 -3.65 -7.41 6.02
CA MET A 25 -2.25 -7.23 6.38
C MET A 25 -1.39 -8.26 5.64
N GLU A 26 -0.45 -7.76 4.85
CA GLU A 26 0.52 -8.55 4.11
C GLU A 26 1.91 -8.29 4.67
N ILE A 27 2.65 -9.35 5.03
CA ILE A 27 4.02 -9.23 5.57
C ILE A 27 4.97 -9.98 4.63
N GLY A 28 5.99 -9.29 4.11
CA GLY A 28 6.92 -9.85 3.13
C GLY A 28 6.26 -9.96 1.75
N CYS A 29 6.00 -8.81 1.15
CA CYS A 29 5.37 -8.70 -0.15
C CYS A 29 6.32 -9.19 -1.25
N SER A 30 6.01 -10.32 -1.86
CA SER A 30 6.64 -10.72 -3.11
C SER A 30 6.36 -9.69 -4.22
N ASP A 31 7.05 -9.80 -5.36
CA ASP A 31 6.66 -9.07 -6.59
C ASP A 31 5.47 -9.73 -7.32
N THR A 32 5.13 -10.96 -6.94
CA THR A 32 4.11 -11.80 -7.57
C THR A 32 3.10 -12.31 -6.53
N GLY A 33 1.84 -12.47 -6.96
CA GLY A 33 0.78 -13.01 -6.09
C GLY A 33 0.46 -12.15 -4.87
N THR A 34 0.58 -10.83 -5.01
CA THR A 34 0.39 -9.87 -3.93
C THR A 34 -1.09 -9.66 -3.62
N MET A 35 -1.38 -9.37 -2.35
CA MET A 35 -2.76 -9.23 -1.86
C MET A 35 -3.52 -8.09 -2.53
N ASP A 36 -2.85 -7.06 -3.07
CA ASP A 36 -3.50 -5.99 -3.84
C ASP A 36 -4.11 -6.49 -5.16
N LEU A 37 -3.50 -7.50 -5.77
CA LEU A 37 -3.99 -8.13 -7.01
C LEU A 37 -4.95 -9.29 -6.72
N GLN A 38 -4.69 -10.08 -5.69
CA GLN A 38 -5.46 -11.30 -5.43
C GLN A 38 -6.64 -11.09 -4.50
N ASP A 39 -6.43 -10.43 -3.37
CA ASP A 39 -7.41 -10.35 -2.28
C ASP A 39 -8.19 -9.06 -2.31
N LEU A 40 -7.53 -7.92 -2.51
CA LEU A 40 -8.15 -6.60 -2.53
C LEU A 40 -9.13 -6.43 -3.70
N ALA A 41 -8.95 -7.21 -4.78
CA ALA A 41 -9.83 -7.26 -5.93
C ALA A 41 -11.10 -8.10 -5.71
N LYS A 42 -11.16 -8.92 -4.65
CA LYS A 42 -12.32 -9.76 -4.34
C LYS A 42 -13.50 -8.93 -3.81
N GLU A 43 -14.71 -9.36 -4.12
CA GLU A 43 -15.94 -8.64 -3.75
C GLU A 43 -16.09 -8.54 -2.22
N GLU A 44 -15.77 -9.60 -1.49
CA GLU A 44 -15.79 -9.64 -0.03
C GLU A 44 -14.84 -8.61 0.63
N ASN A 45 -13.82 -8.17 -0.11
CA ASN A 45 -12.79 -7.24 0.37
C ASN A 45 -12.95 -5.83 -0.23
N ARG A 46 -14.11 -5.49 -0.79
CA ARG A 46 -14.37 -4.13 -1.33
C ARG A 46 -14.22 -3.02 -0.30
N SER A 47 -14.54 -3.30 0.96
CA SER A 47 -14.36 -2.38 2.08
C SER A 47 -13.09 -2.65 2.88
N ALA A 48 -12.15 -3.43 2.35
CA ALA A 48 -10.85 -3.63 2.97
C ALA A 48 -9.90 -2.45 2.67
N PHE A 49 -9.03 -2.14 3.64
CA PHE A 49 -7.81 -1.38 3.43
C PHE A 49 -6.59 -2.31 3.55
N LEU A 50 -5.71 -2.33 2.55
CA LEU A 50 -4.53 -3.17 2.53
C LEU A 50 -3.31 -2.42 3.11
N ILE A 51 -2.66 -3.05 4.08
CA ILE A 51 -1.37 -2.63 4.61
C ILE A 51 -0.35 -3.71 4.30
N SER A 52 0.64 -3.37 3.51
CA SER A 52 1.71 -4.26 3.04
C SER A 52 3.03 -3.86 3.69
N PHE A 53 3.78 -4.80 4.26
CA PHE A 53 5.09 -4.55 4.86
C PHE A 53 6.17 -5.20 4.00
N GLU A 54 7.04 -4.37 3.41
CA GLU A 54 8.10 -4.84 2.51
C GLU A 54 9.46 -4.24 2.87
N PRO A 55 10.39 -5.02 3.45
CA PRO A 55 11.72 -4.52 3.82
C PRO A 55 12.67 -4.35 2.64
N LEU A 56 12.47 -5.07 1.54
CA LEU A 56 13.39 -5.04 0.40
C LEU A 56 13.06 -3.86 -0.49
N LEU A 57 13.99 -2.92 -0.59
CA LEU A 57 13.80 -1.66 -1.31
C LEU A 57 13.49 -1.87 -2.80
N ASP A 58 14.06 -2.90 -3.43
CA ASP A 58 13.79 -3.25 -4.82
C ASP A 58 12.35 -3.73 -5.01
N LYS A 59 11.83 -4.56 -4.10
CA LYS A 59 10.44 -5.02 -4.11
C LYS A 59 9.47 -3.88 -3.81
N TYR A 60 9.78 -3.06 -2.80
CA TYR A 60 9.03 -1.83 -2.52
C TYR A 60 8.94 -0.92 -3.76
N ALA A 61 10.05 -0.70 -4.46
CA ALA A 61 10.06 0.13 -5.67
C ALA A 61 9.17 -0.45 -6.79
N VAL A 62 9.16 -1.78 -6.97
CA VAL A 62 8.28 -2.46 -7.92
C VAL A 62 6.80 -2.27 -7.56
N LEU A 63 6.44 -2.42 -6.29
CA LEU A 63 5.07 -2.24 -5.80
C LEU A 63 4.61 -0.78 -6.00
N MET A 64 5.47 0.19 -5.67
CA MET A 64 5.18 1.60 -5.89
C MET A 64 5.01 1.92 -7.37
N ALA A 65 5.90 1.44 -8.24
CA ALA A 65 5.82 1.69 -9.69
C ALA A 65 4.53 1.12 -10.31
N ARG A 66 4.10 -0.07 -9.87
CA ARG A 66 2.81 -0.65 -10.25
C ARG A 66 1.66 0.21 -9.75
N GLY A 67 1.75 0.63 -8.50
CA GLY A 67 0.69 1.34 -7.83
C GLY A 67 0.44 2.76 -8.31
N THR A 68 1.43 3.43 -8.89
CA THR A 68 1.29 4.75 -9.52
C THR A 68 0.16 4.77 -10.57
N LYS A 69 0.04 3.68 -11.34
CA LYS A 69 -1.02 3.51 -12.36
C LYS A 69 -2.35 3.13 -11.72
N ALA A 70 -2.31 2.22 -10.74
CA ALA A 70 -3.52 1.72 -10.07
C ALA A 70 -4.22 2.79 -9.21
N PHE A 71 -3.46 3.72 -8.61
CA PHE A 71 -4.00 4.74 -7.73
C PHE A 71 -4.91 5.75 -8.44
N HIS A 72 -4.56 6.16 -9.67
CA HIS A 72 -5.36 7.14 -10.43
C HIS A 72 -6.37 6.49 -11.37
N GLY A 73 -6.30 5.17 -11.58
CA GLY A 73 -7.14 4.47 -12.56
C GLY A 73 -6.90 4.90 -14.02
N ASP A 74 -5.78 5.57 -14.29
CA ASP A 74 -5.36 6.09 -15.60
C ASP A 74 -4.01 5.46 -15.98
N THR A 75 -3.73 5.34 -17.29
CA THR A 75 -2.45 4.87 -17.82
C THR A 75 -1.37 5.94 -17.86
N LYS A 76 -1.69 7.18 -17.45
CA LYS A 76 -0.75 8.31 -17.38
C LYS A 76 0.08 8.27 -16.10
N ASP A 77 1.38 8.52 -16.24
CA ASP A 77 2.28 8.69 -15.11
C ASP A 77 1.95 9.98 -14.34
N ARG A 78 1.56 9.81 -13.07
CA ARG A 78 1.24 10.92 -12.14
C ARG A 78 1.91 10.66 -10.81
N SER A 79 2.26 11.72 -10.09
CA SER A 79 2.70 11.56 -8.71
C SER A 79 1.55 11.00 -7.85
N VAL A 80 1.88 10.04 -7.01
CA VAL A 80 1.01 9.49 -5.96
C VAL A 80 1.65 9.80 -4.61
N PRO A 81 0.90 9.84 -3.49
CA PRO A 81 1.52 9.93 -2.18
C PRO A 81 2.47 8.74 -1.96
N LEU A 82 3.63 8.97 -1.33
CA LEU A 82 4.57 7.89 -1.01
C LEU A 82 3.85 6.80 -0.22
N ALA A 83 4.30 5.56 -0.38
CA ALA A 83 3.73 4.35 0.20
C ALA A 83 2.41 3.88 -0.43
N HIS A 84 1.63 4.72 -1.13
CA HIS A 84 0.39 4.26 -1.75
C HIS A 84 0.65 3.47 -3.03
N HIS A 85 0.25 2.19 -3.02
CA HIS A 85 0.27 1.35 -4.22
C HIS A 85 -1.14 1.09 -4.79
N ASN A 86 -2.20 1.52 -4.10
CA ASN A 86 -3.59 1.48 -4.53
C ASN A 86 -4.37 2.58 -3.78
N GLN A 87 -5.55 3.01 -4.28
CA GLN A 87 -6.46 3.89 -3.52
C GLN A 87 -6.83 3.30 -2.15
N ARG A 88 -6.83 1.98 -2.03
CA ARG A 88 -7.15 1.23 -0.80
C ARG A 88 -5.94 0.44 -0.27
N GLY A 89 -4.72 0.80 -0.65
CA GLY A 89 -3.53 0.02 -0.32
C GLY A 89 -2.27 0.85 -0.13
N MET A 90 -1.52 0.55 0.93
CA MET A 90 -0.27 1.22 1.27
C MET A 90 0.83 0.20 1.59
N VAL A 91 2.03 0.36 1.01
CA VAL A 91 3.24 -0.38 1.35
C VAL A 91 4.10 0.42 2.31
N ILE A 92 4.45 -0.18 3.43
CA ILE A 92 5.29 0.38 4.46
C ILE A 92 6.69 -0.25 4.33
N PRO A 93 7.76 0.54 4.12
CA PRO A 93 9.10 0.04 3.83
C PRO A 93 9.87 -0.43 5.08
N PHE A 94 9.18 -0.83 6.15
CA PHE A 94 9.81 -1.40 7.34
C PHE A 94 9.26 -2.80 7.60
N ALA A 95 10.14 -3.77 7.80
CA ALA A 95 9.74 -5.05 8.36
C ALA A 95 9.70 -4.97 9.89
N VAL A 96 8.71 -5.63 10.47
CA VAL A 96 8.70 -5.99 11.88
C VAL A 96 9.78 -7.07 12.07
N THR A 97 10.86 -6.74 12.78
CA THR A 97 11.78 -7.77 13.28
C THR A 97 11.10 -8.52 14.43
N PRO A 98 11.28 -9.83 14.58
CA PRO A 98 10.91 -10.49 15.84
C PRO A 98 11.57 -9.73 17.00
N THR A 99 10.82 -9.54 18.09
CA THR A 99 11.38 -9.10 19.36
C THR A 99 12.39 -10.16 19.80
N GLY A 100 13.68 -9.82 19.73
CA GLY A 100 14.76 -10.53 20.41
C GLY A 100 15.02 -9.90 21.77
#